data_AF-A0A962D4B6-F1
#
_entry.id   AF-A0A962D4B6-F1
#
_cell.length_a   1.000
_cell.length_b   1.000
_cell.length_c   1.000
_cell.angle_alpha   90.00
_cell.angle_beta   90.00
_cell.angle_gamma   90.00
#
_symmetry.space_group_name_H-M   'P 1'
#
loop_
_entity.id
_entity.type
_entity.pdbx_description
1 polymer ?
#
loop_
_entity_poly.entity_id
_entity_poly.type
_entity_poly.pdbx_seq_one_letter_code
_entity_poly.pdbx_strand_id
1 'polypeptide(L)'
;MKKSLTETEICDLYITPAIVRAGWDQHTQVRREFSFTDGQVMVRGKLAVRGKRKRADYLLFHGPNFPLAVVEAKDNHAPVGGGIQQALGYAQALDVPFVFSSNGDGFLFHDRTGHSDPPEQLLSLNDFPSPAALWSRYRAWKGLSDDAERVIRQPYHDDGSGKEPRYYQRIAIQRTIEAVARGQRRILLTMATGTGKTYTAFQIIWRLWKAGTVKRVLFLADRNILVDQTITNDFKPFGAVMTKVQNRTVDKSYEVYLALYQAVSGTEEEQNVYKQFSPEFFDLVVIDECHRGSAREQSAWHEILDWFDPAIQLGLTATPKETTEVSTLTYFGDPVYTYSLKDGIADGFLAPYKVVRVDLDRDLQGWRPPAGMKDDLGQEIEDRVYNQRDMDRVLVLNQRTRLVAAKVCDYLLATDPYGKTIVFC
;
A
#
# COMPACT_ATOMS: atom_id res chain seq x y z
N MET A 1 -1.52 -15.98 44.84
CA MET A 1 -0.94 -14.63 44.59
C MET A 1 -0.77 -14.47 43.10
N LYS A 2 -0.98 -13.27 42.51
CA LYS A 2 -0.90 -13.07 41.05
C LYS A 2 0.43 -13.54 40.42
N LYS A 3 1.53 -13.48 41.17
CA LYS A 3 2.85 -13.99 40.76
C LYS A 3 2.90 -15.48 40.43
N SER A 4 1.94 -16.30 40.87
CA SER A 4 1.90 -17.72 40.48
C SER A 4 1.13 -17.96 39.18
N LEU A 5 0.57 -16.92 38.57
CA LEU A 5 -0.22 -17.00 37.35
C LEU A 5 0.65 -16.81 36.12
N THR A 6 0.32 -17.53 35.06
CA THR A 6 0.84 -17.32 33.71
C THR A 6 0.35 -16.00 33.12
N GLU A 7 1.02 -15.49 32.08
CA GLU A 7 0.61 -14.28 31.36
C GLU A 7 -0.82 -14.40 30.79
N THR A 8 -1.20 -15.60 30.32
CA THR A 8 -2.57 -15.89 29.86
C THR A 8 -3.59 -15.79 30.99
N GLU A 9 -3.29 -16.35 32.17
CA GLU A 9 -4.19 -16.23 33.33
C GLU A 9 -4.27 -14.77 33.83
N ILE A 10 -3.18 -14.01 33.75
CA ILE A 10 -3.20 -12.57 34.02
C ILE A 10 -4.11 -11.82 33.05
N CYS A 11 -4.02 -12.18 31.77
CA CYS A 11 -4.89 -11.66 30.72
C CYS A 11 -6.37 -11.95 31.00
N ASP A 12 -6.71 -13.19 31.34
CA ASP A 12 -8.08 -13.65 31.49
C ASP A 12 -8.74 -13.15 32.79
N LEU A 13 -7.97 -13.10 33.89
CA LEU A 13 -8.50 -12.79 35.22
C LEU A 13 -8.47 -11.30 35.57
N TYR A 14 -7.62 -10.50 34.92
CA TYR A 14 -7.44 -9.08 35.29
C TYR A 14 -7.54 -8.12 34.11
N ILE A 15 -6.80 -8.36 33.03
CA ILE A 15 -6.73 -7.41 31.90
C ILE A 15 -8.03 -7.40 31.09
N THR A 16 -8.50 -8.57 30.62
CA THR A 16 -9.74 -8.68 29.85
C THR A 16 -10.95 -8.17 30.66
N PRO A 17 -11.14 -8.52 31.95
CA PRO A 17 -12.22 -7.96 32.74
C PRO A 17 -12.14 -6.44 32.92
N ALA A 18 -10.94 -5.84 33.02
CA ALA A 18 -10.79 -4.39 33.08
C ALA A 18 -11.23 -3.72 31.77
N ILE A 19 -10.80 -4.26 30.62
CA ILE A 19 -11.18 -3.79 29.28
C ILE A 19 -12.70 -3.88 29.09
N VAL A 20 -13.31 -5.02 29.42
CA VAL A 20 -14.77 -5.22 29.29
C VAL A 20 -15.55 -4.30 30.25
N ARG A 21 -15.09 -4.14 31.49
CA ARG A 21 -15.72 -3.23 32.48
C ARG A 21 -15.70 -1.77 32.02
N ALA A 22 -14.67 -1.36 31.28
CA ALA A 22 -14.58 -0.04 30.65
C ALA A 22 -15.56 0.14 29.47
N GLY A 23 -16.31 -0.90 29.10
CA GLY A 23 -17.36 -0.86 28.08
C GLY A 23 -16.91 -1.28 26.67
N TRP A 24 -15.75 -1.93 26.54
CA TRP A 24 -15.33 -2.53 25.28
C TRP A 24 -16.07 -3.85 25.03
N ASP A 25 -16.69 -3.98 23.86
CA ASP A 25 -17.32 -5.24 23.46
C ASP A 25 -16.27 -6.29 23.07
N GLN A 26 -16.27 -7.41 23.79
CA GLN A 26 -15.25 -8.45 23.63
C GLN A 26 -15.26 -9.12 22.25
N HIS A 27 -16.41 -9.16 21.57
CA HIS A 27 -16.57 -9.89 20.31
C HIS A 27 -16.33 -9.02 19.08
N THR A 28 -16.65 -7.73 19.17
CA THR A 28 -16.62 -6.81 18.03
C THR A 28 -15.49 -5.80 18.12
N GLN A 29 -14.99 -5.49 19.34
CA GLN A 29 -13.99 -4.44 19.54
C GLN A 29 -12.66 -4.97 20.10
N VAL A 30 -12.63 -6.14 20.73
CA VAL A 30 -11.40 -6.68 21.34
C VAL A 30 -10.87 -7.83 20.50
N ARG A 31 -9.73 -7.64 19.82
CA ARG A 31 -9.02 -8.74 19.14
C ARG A 31 -7.81 -9.17 19.96
N ARG A 32 -7.86 -10.38 20.51
CA ARG A 32 -6.74 -10.98 21.26
C ARG A 32 -5.77 -11.73 20.36
N GLU A 33 -4.52 -11.84 20.79
CA GLU A 33 -3.46 -12.60 20.09
C GLU A 33 -3.34 -12.19 18.61
N PHE A 34 -3.46 -10.89 18.35
CA PHE A 34 -3.63 -10.34 17.01
C PHE A 34 -2.31 -10.38 16.24
N SER A 35 -2.16 -11.40 15.39
CA SER A 35 -1.01 -11.54 14.49
C SER A 35 -1.21 -10.69 13.24
N PHE A 36 -0.26 -9.82 12.92
CA PHE A 36 -0.39 -8.89 11.78
C PHE A 36 0.74 -8.99 10.74
N THR A 37 1.69 -9.92 10.94
CA THR A 37 2.70 -10.26 9.93
C THR A 37 2.84 -11.77 9.78
N ASP A 38 3.39 -12.23 8.65
CA ASP A 38 3.63 -13.65 8.37
C ASP A 38 5.03 -14.12 8.78
N GLY A 39 5.89 -13.17 9.19
CA GLY A 39 7.28 -13.41 9.56
C GLY A 39 8.18 -13.48 8.33
N GLN A 40 9.29 -12.74 8.39
CA GLN A 40 10.26 -12.63 7.28
C GLN A 40 10.71 -14.00 6.78
N VAL A 41 10.69 -14.20 5.46
CA VAL A 41 11.29 -15.39 4.85
C VAL A 41 12.81 -15.20 4.80
N MET A 42 13.55 -16.05 5.50
CA MET A 42 15.00 -16.08 5.52
C MET A 42 15.48 -17.29 4.69
N VAL A 43 16.34 -17.04 3.71
CA VAL A 43 16.89 -18.07 2.82
C VAL A 43 18.38 -18.24 3.12
N ARG A 44 18.80 -19.48 3.42
CA ARG A 44 20.21 -19.87 3.59
C ARG A 44 20.49 -21.13 2.78
N GLY A 45 21.23 -20.99 1.67
CA GLY A 45 21.45 -22.09 0.74
C GLY A 45 20.12 -22.58 0.16
N LYS A 46 19.82 -23.88 0.33
CA LYS A 46 18.56 -24.51 -0.10
C LYS A 46 17.45 -24.46 0.96
N LEU A 47 17.73 -23.96 2.18
CA LEU A 47 16.76 -23.91 3.26
C LEU A 47 16.08 -22.54 3.30
N ALA A 48 14.75 -22.54 3.42
CA ALA A 48 13.94 -21.35 3.66
C ALA A 48 13.16 -21.53 4.97
N VAL A 49 13.29 -20.56 5.89
CA VAL A 49 12.61 -20.56 7.19
C VAL A 49 11.92 -19.22 7.37
N ARG A 50 10.71 -19.23 7.95
CA ARG A 50 10.01 -18.01 8.34
C ARG A 50 10.40 -17.58 9.76
N GLY A 51 10.64 -16.28 9.93
CA GLY A 51 10.87 -15.66 11.22
C GLY A 51 9.60 -15.60 12.07
N LYS A 52 9.73 -15.02 13.27
CA LYS A 52 8.58 -14.82 14.17
C LYS A 52 7.59 -13.82 13.55
N ARG A 53 6.31 -14.15 13.67
CA ARG A 53 5.22 -13.20 13.40
C ARG A 53 5.20 -12.13 14.48
N LYS A 54 4.87 -10.90 14.11
CA LYS A 54 4.54 -9.85 15.07
C LYS A 54 3.09 -10.06 15.51
N ARG A 55 2.88 -10.09 16.82
CA ARG A 55 1.60 -10.38 17.45
C ARG A 55 1.44 -9.48 18.67
N ALA A 56 0.34 -8.74 18.72
CA ALA A 56 -0.02 -7.95 19.89
C ALA A 56 -1.03 -8.73 20.74
N ASP A 57 -0.95 -8.63 22.06
CA ASP A 57 -1.84 -9.39 22.96
C ASP A 57 -3.28 -8.91 22.84
N TYR A 58 -3.49 -7.59 22.73
CA TYR A 58 -4.79 -7.00 22.40
C TYR A 58 -4.63 -5.87 21.39
N LEU A 59 -5.52 -5.87 20.39
CA LEU A 59 -5.79 -4.72 19.54
C LEU A 59 -7.27 -4.34 19.71
N LEU A 60 -7.50 -3.11 20.16
CA LEU A 60 -8.82 -2.58 20.49
C LEU A 60 -9.33 -1.72 19.35
N PHE A 61 -10.54 -2.00 18.87
CA PHE A 61 -11.13 -1.39 17.69
C PHE A 61 -12.33 -0.51 18.03
N HIS A 62 -12.37 0.66 17.41
CA HIS A 62 -13.56 1.49 17.34
C HIS A 62 -14.39 1.13 16.10
N GLY A 63 -15.50 0.43 16.30
CA GLY A 63 -16.22 -0.21 15.20
C GLY A 63 -15.38 -1.30 14.51
N PRO A 64 -15.80 -1.80 13.33
CA PRO A 64 -15.16 -2.97 12.72
C PRO A 64 -13.76 -2.70 12.13
N ASN A 65 -13.44 -1.43 11.83
CA ASN A 65 -12.36 -1.10 10.90
C ASN A 65 -11.21 -0.28 11.51
N PHE A 66 -11.41 0.31 12.68
CA PHE A 66 -10.54 1.37 13.19
C PHE A 66 -9.79 0.90 14.45
N PRO A 67 -8.53 0.43 14.35
CA PRO A 67 -7.74 0.12 15.54
C PRO A 67 -7.39 1.40 16.29
N LEU A 68 -7.73 1.46 17.58
CA LEU A 68 -7.64 2.66 18.41
C LEU A 68 -6.63 2.52 19.54
N ALA A 69 -6.46 1.30 20.08
CA ALA A 69 -5.46 1.05 21.13
C ALA A 69 -4.81 -0.32 21.02
N VAL A 70 -3.57 -0.42 21.49
CA VAL A 70 -2.85 -1.70 21.65
C VAL A 70 -2.54 -1.92 23.13
N VAL A 71 -2.68 -3.17 23.60
CA VAL A 71 -2.30 -3.57 24.96
C VAL A 71 -1.29 -4.69 24.87
N GLU A 72 -0.16 -4.52 25.56
CA GLU A 72 0.85 -5.55 25.76
C GLU A 72 0.80 -6.05 27.20
N ALA A 73 0.58 -7.35 27.36
CA ALA A 73 0.58 -8.04 28.63
C ALA A 73 1.99 -8.54 28.98
N LYS A 74 2.21 -8.70 30.28
CA LYS A 74 3.35 -9.41 30.88
C LYS A 74 2.84 -10.23 32.05
N ASP A 75 3.60 -11.24 32.46
CA ASP A 75 3.38 -11.89 33.74
C ASP A 75 3.60 -10.92 34.91
N ASN A 76 3.05 -11.27 36.09
CA ASN A 76 3.02 -10.36 37.24
C ASN A 76 4.38 -10.12 37.92
N HIS A 77 5.46 -10.83 37.53
CA HIS A 77 6.82 -10.50 38.01
C HIS A 77 7.40 -9.29 37.29
N ALA A 78 6.95 -9.02 36.06
CA ALA A 78 7.37 -7.83 35.33
C ALA A 78 6.77 -6.57 35.96
N PRO A 79 7.43 -5.41 35.84
CA PRO A 79 6.82 -4.11 36.14
C PRO A 79 5.58 -3.87 35.26
N VAL A 80 4.61 -3.08 35.74
CA VAL A 80 3.40 -2.70 34.97
C VAL A 80 3.76 -2.13 33.59
N GLY A 81 4.83 -1.33 33.50
CA GLY A 81 5.34 -0.76 32.25
C GLY A 81 6.30 -1.65 31.47
N GLY A 82 6.53 -2.91 31.88
CA GLY A 82 7.57 -3.77 31.33
C GLY A 82 7.41 -4.08 29.83
N GLY A 83 6.20 -3.99 29.30
CA GLY A 83 5.89 -4.18 27.88
C GLY A 83 5.78 -2.90 27.06
N ILE A 84 5.96 -1.70 27.65
CA ILE A 84 5.58 -0.44 26.97
C ILE A 84 6.37 -0.19 25.67
N GLN A 85 7.67 -0.50 25.64
CA GLN A 85 8.49 -0.32 24.43
C GLN A 85 8.08 -1.27 23.30
N GLN A 86 7.70 -2.50 23.64
CA GLN A 86 7.17 -3.47 22.68
C GLN A 86 5.80 -2.99 22.14
N ALA A 87 4.92 -2.54 23.04
CA ALA A 87 3.62 -1.98 22.71
C ALA A 87 3.74 -0.75 21.79
N LEU A 88 4.70 0.15 22.05
CA LEU A 88 5.01 1.31 21.20
C LEU A 88 5.47 0.89 19.80
N GLY A 89 6.30 -0.16 19.70
CA GLY A 89 6.70 -0.72 18.41
C GLY A 89 5.51 -1.27 17.61
N TYR A 90 4.57 -1.94 18.27
CA TYR A 90 3.32 -2.40 17.64
C TYR A 90 2.40 -1.24 17.26
N ALA A 91 2.25 -0.25 18.14
CA ALA A 91 1.48 0.94 17.88
C ALA A 91 2.02 1.72 16.66
N GLN A 92 3.35 1.83 16.53
CA GLN A 92 3.99 2.46 15.38
C GLN A 92 3.69 1.68 14.08
N ALA A 93 3.81 0.35 14.11
CA ALA A 93 3.52 -0.49 12.94
C ALA A 93 2.03 -0.45 12.54
N LEU A 94 1.12 -0.46 13.53
CA LEU A 94 -0.33 -0.50 13.31
C LEU A 94 -0.97 0.89 13.16
N ASP A 95 -0.19 1.96 13.30
CA ASP A 95 -0.63 3.37 13.30
C ASP A 95 -1.69 3.70 14.37
N VAL A 96 -1.50 3.17 15.59
CA VAL A 96 -2.45 3.25 16.69
C VAL A 96 -2.03 4.31 17.74
N PRO A 97 -2.91 5.24 18.15
CA PRO A 97 -2.53 6.38 19.00
C PRO A 97 -2.35 6.03 20.49
N PHE A 98 -3.09 5.06 21.01
CA PHE A 98 -3.14 4.78 22.45
C PHE A 98 -2.48 3.44 22.77
N VAL A 99 -1.56 3.46 23.74
CA VAL A 99 -0.69 2.32 24.01
C VAL A 99 -0.77 1.97 25.48
N PHE A 100 -0.92 0.70 25.79
CA PHE A 100 -1.01 0.21 27.15
C PHE A 100 -0.03 -0.93 27.39
N SER A 101 0.55 -0.97 28.57
CA SER A 101 1.22 -2.16 29.10
C SER A 101 0.59 -2.56 30.42
N SER A 102 0.46 -3.86 30.69
CA SER A 102 -0.09 -4.36 31.95
C SER A 102 0.57 -5.66 32.37
N ASN A 103 0.67 -5.86 33.69
CA ASN A 103 1.08 -7.10 34.33
C ASN A 103 -0.04 -7.68 35.24
N GLY A 104 -1.27 -7.15 35.11
CA GLY A 104 -2.42 -7.50 35.93
C GLY A 104 -2.61 -6.70 37.23
N ASP A 105 -1.71 -5.80 37.61
CA ASP A 105 -1.90 -4.90 38.77
C ASP A 105 -2.50 -3.53 38.40
N GLY A 106 -2.30 -3.12 37.15
CA GLY A 106 -2.79 -1.87 36.60
C GLY A 106 -2.33 -1.73 35.14
N PHE A 107 -2.38 -0.53 34.60
CA PHE A 107 -1.89 -0.24 33.26
C PHE A 107 -0.92 0.93 33.29
N LEU A 108 0.16 0.83 32.52
CA LEU A 108 0.90 2.01 32.08
C LEU A 108 0.31 2.42 30.73
N PHE A 109 -0.35 3.56 30.69
CA PHE A 109 -0.88 4.18 29.48
C PHE A 109 0.16 5.13 28.91
N HIS A 110 0.35 5.11 27.59
CA HIS A 110 1.14 6.07 26.84
C HIS A 110 0.28 6.66 25.70
N ASP A 111 0.18 7.99 25.66
CA ASP A 111 -0.53 8.74 24.64
C ASP A 111 0.41 9.21 23.52
N ARG A 112 0.30 8.63 22.32
CA ARG A 112 1.11 9.02 21.16
C ARG A 112 0.56 10.23 20.41
N THR A 113 -0.55 10.81 20.84
CA THR A 113 -1.15 11.99 20.17
C THR A 113 -0.42 13.29 20.51
N GLY A 114 0.36 13.31 21.59
CA GLY A 114 1.03 14.50 22.11
C GLY A 114 0.10 15.44 22.88
N HIS A 115 -1.14 15.04 23.16
CA HIS A 115 -2.14 15.85 23.86
C HIS A 115 -2.21 15.56 25.38
N SER A 116 -1.39 14.64 25.90
CA SER A 116 -1.26 14.35 27.33
C SER A 116 0.12 14.78 27.84
N ASP A 117 0.15 15.47 28.98
CA ASP A 117 1.37 15.85 29.71
C ASP A 117 1.24 15.49 31.20
N PRO A 118 2.02 14.53 31.73
CA PRO A 118 2.98 13.70 31.01
C PRO A 118 2.28 12.75 30.01
N PRO A 119 3.00 12.29 28.96
CA PRO A 119 2.45 11.35 27.98
C PRO A 119 2.16 9.97 28.57
N GLU A 120 2.79 9.64 29.70
CA GLU A 120 2.63 8.36 30.39
C GLU A 120 1.91 8.52 31.72
N GLN A 121 0.93 7.65 31.95
CA GLN A 121 0.09 7.67 33.16
C GLN A 121 -0.13 6.25 33.68
N LEU A 122 -0.02 6.07 34.99
CA LEU A 122 -0.41 4.83 35.65
C LEU A 122 -1.92 4.85 35.92
N LEU A 123 -2.60 3.80 35.49
CA LEU A 123 -4.03 3.61 35.66
C LEU A 123 -4.27 2.37 36.53
N SER A 124 -5.26 2.43 37.43
CA SER A 124 -5.73 1.21 38.10
C SER A 124 -6.50 0.32 37.13
N LEU A 125 -6.80 -0.92 37.53
CA LEU A 125 -7.65 -1.81 36.74
C LEU A 125 -9.08 -1.29 36.52
N ASN A 126 -9.53 -0.32 37.32
CA ASN A 126 -10.86 0.29 37.19
C ASN A 126 -10.85 1.57 36.34
N ASP A 127 -9.67 2.11 36.02
CA ASP A 127 -9.52 3.38 35.30
C ASP A 127 -9.16 3.17 33.83
N PHE A 128 -9.32 1.95 33.30
CA PHE A 128 -9.10 1.69 31.88
C PHE A 128 -10.10 2.52 31.06
N PRO A 129 -9.65 3.27 30.03
CA PRO A 129 -10.52 4.19 29.32
C PRO A 129 -11.54 3.46 28.43
N SER A 130 -12.75 4.00 28.38
CA SER A 130 -13.83 3.47 27.53
C SER A 130 -13.56 3.72 26.04
N PRO A 131 -14.22 2.96 25.13
CA PRO A 131 -14.12 3.22 23.69
C PRO A 131 -14.46 4.67 23.33
N ALA A 132 -15.52 5.21 23.94
CA ALA A 132 -15.96 6.59 23.72
C ALA A 132 -14.93 7.63 24.19
N ALA A 133 -14.27 7.39 25.33
CA ALA A 133 -13.23 8.29 25.84
C ALA A 133 -12.02 8.34 24.92
N LEU A 134 -11.50 7.19 24.48
CA LEU A 134 -10.39 7.15 23.53
C LEU A 134 -10.80 7.72 22.17
N TRP A 135 -12.02 7.46 21.71
CA TRP A 135 -12.51 8.02 20.46
C TRP A 135 -12.59 9.55 20.50
N SER A 136 -13.09 10.12 21.60
CA SER A 136 -13.13 11.56 21.81
C SER A 136 -11.72 12.19 21.76
N ARG A 137 -10.73 11.54 22.38
CA ARG A 137 -9.32 12.00 22.32
C ARG A 137 -8.77 11.94 20.90
N TYR A 138 -9.03 10.84 20.18
CA TYR A 138 -8.63 10.69 18.79
C TYR A 138 -9.28 11.75 17.87
N ARG A 139 -10.57 12.03 18.06
CA ARG A 139 -11.28 13.12 17.33
C ARG A 139 -10.63 14.47 17.57
N ALA A 140 -10.32 14.80 18.83
CA ALA A 140 -9.66 16.05 19.19
C ALA A 140 -8.25 16.15 18.56
N TRP A 141 -7.47 15.05 18.60
CA TRP A 141 -6.16 14.98 17.98
C TRP A 141 -6.19 15.17 16.46
N LYS A 142 -7.16 14.56 15.79
CA LYS A 142 -7.29 14.61 14.34
C LYS A 142 -8.09 15.79 13.80
N GLY A 143 -8.66 16.62 14.69
CA GLY A 143 -9.54 17.73 14.33
C GLY A 143 -10.79 17.29 13.57
N LEU A 144 -11.40 16.16 13.93
CA LEU A 144 -12.51 15.57 13.17
C LEU A 144 -13.84 16.26 13.46
N SER A 145 -14.44 16.81 12.41
CA SER A 145 -15.86 17.19 12.40
C SER A 145 -16.77 15.96 12.44
N ASP A 146 -18.05 16.17 12.75
CA ASP A 146 -19.05 15.08 12.74
C ASP A 146 -19.22 14.48 11.33
N ASP A 147 -19.13 15.31 10.29
CA ASP A 147 -19.14 14.84 8.90
C ASP A 147 -17.93 13.98 8.57
N ALA A 148 -16.73 14.36 9.04
CA ALA A 148 -15.52 13.57 8.86
C ALA A 148 -15.64 12.20 9.54
N GLU A 149 -16.22 12.15 10.73
CA GLU A 149 -16.51 10.91 11.46
C GLU A 149 -17.45 9.99 10.68
N ARG A 150 -18.49 10.54 10.04
CA ARG A 150 -19.44 9.77 9.22
C ARG A 150 -18.75 9.04 8.06
N VAL A 151 -17.73 9.65 7.45
CA VAL A 151 -16.93 9.02 6.38
C VAL A 151 -15.96 7.99 6.97
N ILE A 152 -15.26 8.32 8.05
CA ILE A 152 -14.29 7.43 8.72
C ILE A 152 -14.98 6.17 9.26
N ARG A 153 -16.22 6.25 9.73
CA ARG A 153 -16.94 5.07 10.26
C ARG A 153 -17.49 4.13 9.18
N GLN A 154 -17.43 4.50 7.89
CA GLN A 154 -17.99 3.62 6.87
C GLN A 154 -17.28 2.26 6.85
N PRO A 155 -18.05 1.15 6.88
CA PRO A 155 -17.50 -0.19 6.88
C PRO A 155 -16.81 -0.50 5.55
N TYR A 156 -15.94 -1.52 5.56
CA TYR A 156 -15.37 -2.05 4.33
C TYR A 156 -16.45 -2.80 3.57
N HIS A 157 -16.24 -3.01 2.28
CA HIS A 157 -16.96 -4.08 1.61
C HIS A 157 -16.51 -5.42 2.19
N ASP A 158 -17.46 -6.22 2.65
CA ASP A 158 -17.26 -7.60 3.07
C ASP A 158 -18.01 -8.52 2.08
N ASP A 159 -17.28 -9.45 1.48
CA ASP A 159 -17.83 -10.45 0.56
C ASP A 159 -18.21 -11.77 1.28
N GLY A 160 -18.11 -11.80 2.61
CA GLY A 160 -18.39 -12.97 3.44
C GLY A 160 -17.30 -14.03 3.41
N SER A 161 -16.21 -13.83 2.66
CA SER A 161 -15.07 -14.77 2.62
C SER A 161 -14.18 -14.68 3.85
N GLY A 162 -14.36 -13.66 4.69
CA GLY A 162 -13.46 -13.32 5.79
C GLY A 162 -12.16 -12.64 5.34
N LYS A 163 -12.05 -12.26 4.05
CA LYS A 163 -10.91 -11.50 3.53
C LYS A 163 -10.97 -10.06 4.03
N GLU A 164 -10.12 -9.73 4.97
CA GLU A 164 -9.91 -8.36 5.44
C GLU A 164 -8.65 -7.71 4.83
N PRO A 165 -8.61 -6.37 4.73
CA PRO A 165 -7.37 -5.68 4.40
C PRO A 165 -6.29 -5.98 5.45
N ARG A 166 -5.06 -6.24 4.98
CA ARG A 166 -3.88 -6.36 5.84
C ARG A 166 -3.64 -5.05 6.60
N TYR A 167 -2.85 -5.10 7.67
CA TYR A 167 -2.65 -3.93 8.55
C TYR A 167 -2.20 -2.68 7.77
N TYR A 168 -1.23 -2.80 6.87
CA TYR A 168 -0.74 -1.69 6.06
C TYR A 168 -1.79 -1.18 5.06
N GLN A 169 -2.66 -2.06 4.55
CA GLN A 169 -3.79 -1.65 3.70
C GLN A 169 -4.81 -0.86 4.52
N ARG A 170 -5.14 -1.31 5.75
CA ARG A 170 -6.01 -0.55 6.66
C ARG A 170 -5.46 0.84 6.93
N ILE A 171 -4.16 0.98 7.18
CA ILE A 171 -3.52 2.28 7.39
C ILE A 171 -3.62 3.15 6.12
N ALA A 172 -3.26 2.59 4.95
CA ALA A 172 -3.36 3.31 3.67
C ALA A 172 -4.78 3.82 3.40
N ILE A 173 -5.78 2.95 3.59
CA ILE A 173 -7.19 3.32 3.42
C ILE A 173 -7.57 4.39 4.43
N GLN A 174 -7.27 4.18 5.72
CA GLN A 174 -7.69 5.08 6.79
C GLN A 174 -7.08 6.47 6.66
N ARG A 175 -5.77 6.58 6.37
CA ARG A 175 -5.11 7.87 6.14
C ARG A 175 -5.64 8.59 4.90
N THR A 176 -6.00 7.86 3.85
CA THR A 176 -6.64 8.43 2.67
C THR A 176 -8.02 8.99 3.01
N ILE A 177 -8.84 8.22 3.72
CA ILE A 177 -10.18 8.67 4.15
C ILE A 177 -10.08 9.90 5.06
N GLU A 178 -9.13 9.94 5.99
CA GLU A 178 -8.88 11.12 6.82
C GLU A 178 -8.44 12.34 6.01
N ALA A 179 -7.55 12.16 5.03
CA ALA A 179 -7.10 13.24 4.16
C ALA A 179 -8.27 13.84 3.38
N VAL A 180 -9.10 12.99 2.76
CA VAL A 180 -10.33 13.41 2.07
C VAL A 180 -11.28 14.14 3.03
N ALA A 181 -11.49 13.60 4.23
CA ALA A 181 -12.37 14.20 5.23
C ALA A 181 -11.89 15.58 5.73
N ARG A 182 -10.59 15.87 5.64
CA ARG A 182 -10.01 17.19 5.91
C ARG A 182 -9.97 18.11 4.69
N GLY A 183 -10.55 17.71 3.56
CA GLY A 183 -10.61 18.51 2.33
C GLY A 183 -9.33 18.44 1.48
N GLN A 184 -8.41 17.51 1.77
CA GLN A 184 -7.25 17.29 0.91
C GLN A 184 -7.69 16.64 -0.39
N ARG A 185 -7.48 17.34 -1.52
CA ARG A 185 -7.88 16.87 -2.84
C ARG A 185 -6.82 16.02 -3.53
N ARG A 186 -5.53 16.33 -3.38
CA ARG A 186 -4.44 15.55 -4.00
C ARG A 186 -3.79 14.64 -2.96
N ILE A 187 -3.84 13.34 -3.19
CA ILE A 187 -3.41 12.30 -2.23
C ILE A 187 -2.56 11.28 -2.97
N LEU A 188 -1.42 10.89 -2.37
CA LEU A 188 -0.54 9.86 -2.89
C LEU A 188 -0.38 8.71 -1.90
N LEU A 189 -0.48 7.47 -2.40
CA LEU A 189 -0.08 6.27 -1.69
C LEU A 189 1.10 5.61 -2.41
N THR A 190 2.15 5.31 -1.65
CA THR A 190 3.29 4.54 -2.15
C THR A 190 3.26 3.12 -1.58
N MET A 191 3.01 2.13 -2.43
CA MET A 191 2.84 0.74 -2.04
C MET A 191 3.57 -0.19 -3.03
N ALA A 192 4.50 -1.00 -2.54
CA ALA A 192 5.27 -1.93 -3.36
C ALA A 192 4.37 -2.84 -4.22
N THR A 193 4.83 -3.20 -5.43
CA THR A 193 4.10 -4.13 -6.30
C THR A 193 3.85 -5.47 -5.57
N GLY A 194 2.65 -6.03 -5.72
CA GLY A 194 2.25 -7.26 -5.03
C GLY A 194 1.66 -7.07 -3.63
N THR A 195 1.53 -5.83 -3.14
CA THR A 195 0.93 -5.53 -1.82
C THR A 195 -0.57 -5.22 -1.87
N GLY A 196 -1.22 -5.41 -3.03
CA GLY A 196 -2.67 -5.27 -3.17
C GLY A 196 -3.17 -3.82 -3.26
N LYS A 197 -2.53 -3.00 -4.12
CA LYS A 197 -2.97 -1.62 -4.41
C LYS A 197 -4.41 -1.56 -4.92
N THR A 198 -4.77 -2.42 -5.87
CA THR A 198 -6.13 -2.48 -6.45
C THR A 198 -7.19 -2.73 -5.39
N TYR A 199 -6.99 -3.71 -4.51
CA TYR A 199 -7.89 -3.97 -3.38
C TYR A 199 -7.94 -2.82 -2.37
N THR A 200 -6.82 -2.12 -2.14
CA THR A 200 -6.76 -0.92 -1.29
C THR A 200 -7.59 0.22 -1.90
N ALA A 201 -7.42 0.47 -3.21
CA ALA A 201 -8.18 1.45 -3.98
C ALA A 201 -9.67 1.14 -3.96
N PHE A 202 -10.04 -0.12 -4.18
CA PHE A 202 -11.41 -0.60 -4.09
C PHE A 202 -12.05 -0.23 -2.75
N GLN A 203 -11.40 -0.53 -1.63
CA GLN A 203 -11.93 -0.25 -0.30
C GLN A 203 -12.01 1.25 0.02
N ILE A 204 -11.10 2.08 -0.52
CA ILE A 204 -11.19 3.54 -0.44
C ILE A 204 -12.42 4.03 -1.19
N ILE A 205 -12.54 3.66 -2.46
CA ILE A 205 -13.67 4.05 -3.33
C ILE A 205 -14.98 3.61 -2.70
N TRP A 206 -15.06 2.35 -2.25
CA TRP A 206 -16.25 1.79 -1.62
C TRP A 206 -16.69 2.61 -0.40
N ARG A 207 -15.77 2.93 0.51
CA ARG A 207 -16.08 3.70 1.73
C ARG A 207 -16.54 5.11 1.40
N LEU A 208 -15.88 5.81 0.46
CA LEU A 208 -16.28 7.15 0.04
C LEU A 208 -17.62 7.14 -0.70
N TRP A 209 -17.86 6.13 -1.53
CA TRP A 209 -19.10 5.95 -2.29
C TRP A 209 -20.28 5.64 -1.38
N LYS A 210 -20.12 4.70 -0.43
CA LYS A 210 -21.15 4.40 0.59
C LYS A 210 -21.37 5.55 1.57
N ALA A 211 -20.35 6.37 1.83
CA ALA A 211 -20.52 7.63 2.53
C ALA A 211 -21.29 8.69 1.72
N GLY A 212 -21.49 8.51 0.40
CA GLY A 212 -22.00 9.57 -0.46
C GLY A 212 -21.07 10.79 -0.54
N THR A 213 -19.80 10.65 -0.12
CA THR A 213 -18.77 11.69 -0.29
C THR A 213 -18.38 11.82 -1.75
N VAL A 214 -18.42 10.71 -2.49
CA VAL A 214 -18.20 10.66 -3.93
C VAL A 214 -19.32 9.87 -4.57
N LYS A 215 -19.81 10.30 -5.72
CA LYS A 215 -20.83 9.59 -6.50
C LYS A 215 -20.23 9.08 -7.81
N ARG A 216 -19.44 9.90 -8.50
CA ARG A 216 -18.84 9.58 -9.80
C ARG A 216 -17.34 9.41 -9.66
N VAL A 217 -16.86 8.23 -10.02
CA VAL A 217 -15.47 7.80 -9.84
C VAL A 217 -14.87 7.43 -11.18
N LEU A 218 -13.67 7.93 -11.47
CA LEU A 218 -12.86 7.50 -12.60
C LEU A 218 -11.62 6.75 -12.09
N PHE A 219 -11.47 5.49 -12.46
CA PHE A 219 -10.28 4.68 -12.19
C PHE A 219 -9.48 4.48 -13.47
N LEU A 220 -8.24 4.97 -13.48
CA LEU A 220 -7.33 4.90 -14.60
C LEU A 220 -6.22 3.87 -14.34
N ALA A 221 -5.97 3.05 -15.35
CA ALA A 221 -4.89 2.06 -15.32
C ALA A 221 -4.09 2.04 -16.62
N ASP A 222 -2.88 1.48 -16.53
CA ASP A 222 -1.91 1.44 -17.64
C ASP A 222 -2.28 0.43 -18.74
N ARG A 223 -2.87 -0.72 -18.39
CA ARG A 223 -3.06 -1.84 -19.33
C ARG A 223 -4.47 -2.39 -19.31
N ASN A 224 -4.98 -2.76 -20.50
CA ASN A 224 -6.33 -3.34 -20.66
C ASN A 224 -6.58 -4.52 -19.72
N ILE A 225 -5.61 -5.42 -19.63
CA ILE A 225 -5.71 -6.60 -18.77
C ILE A 225 -5.85 -6.25 -17.29
N LEU A 226 -5.25 -5.14 -16.83
CA LEU A 226 -5.38 -4.68 -15.45
C LEU A 226 -6.79 -4.13 -15.20
N VAL A 227 -7.37 -3.42 -16.16
CA VAL A 227 -8.75 -2.95 -16.07
C VAL A 227 -9.73 -4.13 -16.02
N ASP A 228 -9.59 -5.08 -16.94
CA ASP A 228 -10.51 -6.22 -17.03
C ASP A 228 -10.41 -7.12 -15.78
N GLN A 229 -9.21 -7.33 -15.24
CA GLN A 229 -9.01 -8.02 -13.97
C GLN A 229 -9.60 -7.26 -12.79
N THR A 230 -9.51 -5.93 -12.79
CA THR A 230 -10.08 -5.10 -11.72
C THR A 230 -11.60 -5.24 -11.70
N ILE A 231 -12.25 -5.11 -12.86
CA ILE A 231 -13.72 -5.26 -13.04
C ILE A 231 -14.21 -6.62 -12.57
N THR A 232 -13.51 -7.69 -12.97
CA THR A 232 -13.96 -9.06 -12.71
C THR A 232 -13.67 -9.55 -11.29
N ASN A 233 -12.69 -8.94 -10.61
CA ASN A 233 -12.24 -9.31 -9.27
C ASN A 233 -12.62 -8.25 -8.23
N ASP A 234 -11.67 -7.39 -7.85
CA ASP A 234 -11.82 -6.50 -6.69
C ASP A 234 -13.01 -5.53 -6.84
N PHE A 235 -13.31 -5.04 -8.05
CA PHE A 235 -14.39 -4.07 -8.30
C PHE A 235 -15.73 -4.73 -8.66
N LYS A 236 -15.80 -6.06 -8.72
CA LYS A 236 -17.03 -6.81 -8.97
C LYS A 236 -18.21 -6.34 -8.10
N PRO A 237 -18.03 -5.96 -6.81
CA PRO A 237 -19.13 -5.48 -5.97
C PRO A 237 -19.84 -4.20 -6.44
N PHE A 238 -19.24 -3.40 -7.31
CA PHE A 238 -19.93 -2.25 -7.90
C PHE A 238 -20.99 -2.67 -8.92
N GLY A 239 -20.89 -3.88 -9.50
CA GLY A 239 -21.93 -4.47 -10.32
C GLY A 239 -22.40 -3.56 -11.46
N ALA A 240 -23.72 -3.31 -11.51
CA ALA A 240 -24.35 -2.59 -12.62
C ALA A 240 -24.05 -1.08 -12.66
N VAL A 241 -23.53 -0.48 -11.57
CA VAL A 241 -23.19 0.96 -11.57
C VAL A 241 -21.79 1.22 -12.14
N MET A 242 -21.06 0.17 -12.51
CA MET A 242 -19.72 0.23 -13.06
C MET A 242 -19.72 0.04 -14.58
N THR A 243 -18.85 0.77 -15.29
CA THR A 243 -18.63 0.61 -16.73
C THR A 243 -17.15 0.75 -17.11
N LYS A 244 -16.78 0.16 -18.24
CA LYS A 244 -15.47 0.36 -18.88
C LYS A 244 -15.63 1.34 -20.04
N VAL A 245 -14.87 2.42 -20.04
CA VAL A 245 -14.84 3.36 -21.16
C VAL A 245 -14.18 2.66 -22.36
N GLN A 246 -14.93 2.46 -23.43
CA GLN A 246 -14.49 1.78 -24.65
C GLN A 246 -15.00 2.53 -25.89
N ASN A 247 -14.36 2.29 -27.04
CA ASN A 247 -14.81 2.78 -28.35
C ASN A 247 -15.06 4.30 -28.44
N ARG A 248 -14.39 5.10 -27.59
CA ARG A 248 -14.48 6.57 -27.56
C ARG A 248 -15.90 7.13 -27.42
N THR A 249 -16.82 6.33 -26.90
CA THR A 249 -18.19 6.72 -26.59
C THR A 249 -18.41 6.64 -25.08
N VAL A 250 -19.14 7.61 -24.55
CA VAL A 250 -19.32 7.78 -23.11
C VAL A 250 -20.80 7.75 -22.76
N ASP A 251 -21.20 6.74 -21.98
CA ASP A 251 -22.49 6.71 -21.30
C ASP A 251 -22.35 7.34 -19.90
N LYS A 252 -23.05 8.45 -19.67
CA LYS A 252 -23.00 9.23 -18.43
C LYS A 252 -23.94 8.71 -17.32
N SER A 253 -24.60 7.57 -17.54
CA SER A 253 -25.56 6.99 -16.57
C SER A 253 -24.91 6.15 -15.45
N TYR A 254 -23.62 5.84 -15.56
CA TYR A 254 -22.88 5.04 -14.58
C TYR A 254 -22.27 5.90 -13.47
N GLU A 255 -21.79 5.24 -12.41
CA GLU A 255 -21.18 5.88 -11.24
C GLU A 255 -19.69 5.56 -11.12
N VAL A 256 -19.26 4.37 -11.54
CA VAL A 256 -17.85 3.94 -11.48
C VAL A 256 -17.34 3.65 -12.89
N TYR A 257 -16.36 4.43 -13.33
CA TYR A 257 -15.79 4.35 -14.66
C TYR A 257 -14.38 3.79 -14.58
N LEU A 258 -14.06 2.80 -15.39
CA LEU A 258 -12.70 2.31 -15.56
C LEU A 258 -12.22 2.60 -16.98
N ALA A 259 -11.02 3.13 -17.10
CA ALA A 259 -10.45 3.46 -18.40
C ALA A 259 -8.93 3.25 -18.43
N LEU A 260 -8.41 3.13 -19.66
CA LEU A 260 -6.98 3.22 -19.90
C LEU A 260 -6.58 4.65 -20.17
N TYR A 261 -5.37 5.05 -19.73
CA TYR A 261 -4.79 6.34 -20.08
C TYR A 261 -4.89 6.60 -21.59
N GLN A 262 -4.36 5.68 -22.40
CA GLN A 262 -4.33 5.77 -23.86
C GLN A 262 -5.71 5.72 -24.53
N ALA A 263 -6.72 5.16 -23.84
CA ALA A 263 -8.08 5.11 -24.39
C ALA A 263 -8.84 6.43 -24.18
N VAL A 264 -8.41 7.25 -23.20
CA VAL A 264 -9.04 8.54 -22.91
C VAL A 264 -8.23 9.73 -23.39
N SER A 265 -6.92 9.60 -23.60
CA SER A 265 -6.05 10.63 -24.17
C SER A 265 -5.49 10.22 -25.53
N GLY A 266 -5.63 11.05 -26.56
CA GLY A 266 -5.03 10.86 -27.89
C GLY A 266 -4.15 12.04 -28.31
N THR A 267 -3.49 11.92 -29.47
CA THR A 267 -2.62 13.00 -30.00
C THR A 267 -3.39 14.19 -30.54
N GLU A 268 -4.65 13.98 -30.89
CA GLU A 268 -5.56 15.00 -31.42
C GLU A 268 -6.65 15.26 -30.39
N GLU A 269 -7.13 16.49 -30.33
CA GLU A 269 -8.12 16.92 -29.33
C GLU A 269 -9.42 16.11 -29.41
N GLU A 270 -9.84 15.71 -30.61
CA GLU A 270 -11.02 14.86 -30.84
C GLU A 270 -10.88 13.44 -30.27
N GLN A 271 -9.65 12.99 -30.00
CA GLN A 271 -9.35 11.68 -29.45
C GLN A 271 -9.32 11.69 -27.90
N ASN A 272 -9.41 12.88 -27.28
CA ASN A 272 -9.44 13.04 -25.83
C ASN A 272 -10.86 12.78 -25.29
N VAL A 273 -11.23 11.50 -25.16
CA VAL A 273 -12.54 11.05 -24.67
C VAL A 273 -12.88 11.64 -23.30
N TYR A 274 -11.88 11.92 -22.45
CA TYR A 274 -12.12 12.55 -21.14
C TYR A 274 -12.81 13.93 -21.26
N LYS A 275 -12.57 14.69 -22.34
CA LYS A 275 -13.21 16.00 -22.59
C LYS A 275 -14.70 15.90 -22.90
N GLN A 276 -15.23 14.70 -23.17
CA GLN A 276 -16.67 14.48 -23.30
C GLN A 276 -17.39 14.58 -21.93
N PHE A 277 -16.66 14.42 -20.83
CA PHE A 277 -17.12 14.71 -19.47
C PHE A 277 -16.79 16.17 -19.12
N SER A 278 -17.68 16.83 -18.38
CA SER A 278 -17.38 18.15 -17.83
C SER A 278 -16.28 18.05 -16.77
N PRO A 279 -15.49 19.11 -16.54
CA PRO A 279 -14.46 19.17 -15.49
C PRO A 279 -14.95 18.76 -14.09
N GLU A 280 -16.22 19.01 -13.78
CA GLU A 280 -16.87 18.70 -12.49
C GLU A 280 -17.66 17.39 -12.52
N PHE A 281 -17.48 16.56 -13.55
CA PHE A 281 -18.24 15.32 -13.68
C PHE A 281 -17.78 14.27 -12.66
N PHE A 282 -16.48 14.15 -12.39
CA PHE A 282 -16.00 13.18 -11.40
C PHE A 282 -15.81 13.84 -10.05
N ASP A 283 -16.21 13.13 -8.99
CA ASP A 283 -15.94 13.52 -7.62
C ASP A 283 -14.61 12.92 -7.14
N LEU A 284 -14.17 11.82 -7.76
CA LEU A 284 -12.92 11.13 -7.48
C LEU A 284 -12.27 10.59 -8.77
N VAL A 285 -10.98 10.89 -8.95
CA VAL A 285 -10.12 10.30 -9.98
C VAL A 285 -9.01 9.50 -9.29
N VAL A 286 -8.87 8.23 -9.63
CA VAL A 286 -7.86 7.32 -9.09
C VAL A 286 -6.93 6.90 -10.22
N ILE A 287 -5.63 6.98 -10.00
CA ILE A 287 -4.58 6.65 -10.97
C ILE A 287 -3.71 5.54 -10.40
N ASP A 288 -3.76 4.36 -11.02
CA ASP A 288 -2.89 3.25 -10.67
C ASP A 288 -1.57 3.30 -11.45
N GLU A 289 -0.46 3.11 -10.73
CA GLU A 289 0.92 3.24 -11.25
C GLU A 289 1.26 4.66 -11.76
N CYS A 290 0.96 5.71 -10.96
CA CYS A 290 1.18 7.14 -11.27
C CYS A 290 2.66 7.60 -11.38
N HIS A 291 3.56 6.68 -11.71
CA HIS A 291 4.99 6.83 -11.93
C HIS A 291 5.49 6.16 -13.20
N ARG A 292 4.66 5.31 -13.82
CA ARG A 292 4.98 4.58 -15.05
C ARG A 292 4.47 5.40 -16.23
N GLY A 293 5.44 5.91 -16.98
CA GLY A 293 5.16 6.58 -18.24
C GLY A 293 6.45 7.03 -18.90
N SER A 294 6.50 6.98 -20.22
CA SER A 294 7.31 7.92 -21.01
C SER A 294 6.91 9.37 -20.67
N ALA A 295 7.72 10.37 -21.01
CA ALA A 295 7.36 11.79 -20.82
C ALA A 295 5.94 12.12 -21.38
N ARG A 296 5.55 11.43 -22.46
CA ARG A 296 4.23 11.54 -23.09
C ARG A 296 3.09 10.91 -22.29
N GLU A 297 3.30 9.74 -21.71
CA GLU A 297 2.30 9.11 -20.82
C GLU A 297 2.15 9.90 -19.52
N GLN A 298 3.24 10.53 -19.05
CA GLN A 298 3.19 11.45 -17.92
C GLN A 298 2.39 12.71 -18.23
N SER A 299 2.54 13.30 -19.43
CA SER A 299 1.70 14.44 -19.84
C SER A 299 0.23 14.02 -19.93
N ALA A 300 -0.07 12.83 -20.44
CA ALA A 300 -1.44 12.37 -20.64
C ALA A 300 -2.25 12.30 -19.34
N TRP A 301 -1.72 11.71 -18.26
CA TRP A 301 -2.47 11.68 -17.01
C TRP A 301 -2.47 13.02 -16.27
N HIS A 302 -1.42 13.84 -16.41
CA HIS A 302 -1.43 15.22 -15.90
C HIS A 302 -2.57 16.03 -16.54
N GLU A 303 -2.71 15.99 -17.87
CA GLU A 303 -3.79 16.67 -18.59
C GLU A 303 -5.17 16.22 -18.13
N ILE A 304 -5.36 14.92 -17.89
CA ILE A 304 -6.63 14.38 -17.37
C ILE A 304 -6.89 14.88 -15.95
N LEU A 305 -5.89 14.88 -15.08
CA LEU A 305 -6.06 15.38 -13.71
C LEU A 305 -6.29 16.89 -13.68
N ASP A 306 -5.61 17.66 -14.51
CA ASP A 306 -5.80 19.11 -14.59
C ASP A 306 -7.19 19.45 -15.14
N TRP A 307 -7.70 18.66 -16.08
CA TRP A 307 -9.08 18.77 -16.55
C TRP A 307 -10.10 18.49 -15.44
N PHE A 308 -9.84 17.52 -14.56
CA PHE A 308 -10.68 17.18 -13.42
C PHE A 308 -10.13 17.75 -12.09
N ASP A 309 -9.51 18.95 -12.09
CA ASP A 309 -8.95 19.59 -10.88
C ASP A 309 -9.94 19.73 -9.69
N PRO A 310 -11.25 19.96 -9.90
CA PRO A 310 -12.20 20.01 -8.80
C PRO A 310 -12.35 18.68 -8.04
N ALA A 311 -12.05 17.55 -8.69
CA ALA A 311 -12.21 16.23 -8.10
C ALA A 311 -11.16 15.95 -7.02
N ILE A 312 -11.46 14.98 -6.15
CA ILE A 312 -10.42 14.33 -5.34
C ILE A 312 -9.56 13.48 -6.30
N GLN A 313 -8.25 13.50 -6.12
CA GLN A 313 -7.28 12.84 -6.98
C GLN A 313 -6.38 11.95 -6.12
N LEU A 314 -6.48 10.64 -6.33
CA LEU A 314 -5.73 9.62 -5.62
C LEU A 314 -4.72 8.95 -6.55
N GLY A 315 -3.43 9.23 -6.35
CA GLY A 315 -2.33 8.54 -6.99
C GLY A 315 -1.91 7.29 -6.21
N LEU A 316 -1.72 6.17 -6.91
CA LEU A 316 -1.14 4.94 -6.36
C LEU A 316 0.15 4.63 -7.12
N THR A 317 1.26 4.45 -6.41
CA THR A 317 2.55 4.14 -7.02
C THR A 317 3.31 3.09 -6.23
N ALA A 318 4.18 2.31 -6.89
CA ALA A 318 5.16 1.46 -6.23
C ALA A 318 6.52 2.16 -6.03
N THR A 319 6.83 3.16 -6.86
CA THR A 319 8.11 3.84 -6.89
C THR A 319 7.85 5.29 -7.31
N PRO A 320 7.73 6.25 -6.38
CA PRO A 320 7.67 7.65 -6.75
C PRO A 320 8.98 7.99 -7.48
N LYS A 321 8.88 8.53 -8.70
CA LYS A 321 10.05 8.97 -9.47
C LYS A 321 10.28 10.44 -9.19
N GLU A 322 11.51 10.79 -8.81
CA GLU A 322 12.01 12.15 -8.87
C GLU A 322 12.84 12.32 -10.14
N THR A 323 12.42 13.21 -11.02
CA THR A 323 13.21 13.66 -12.17
C THR A 323 13.26 15.18 -12.18
N THR A 324 14.20 15.75 -12.94
CA THR A 324 14.46 17.19 -13.01
C THR A 324 13.34 18.00 -13.68
N GLU A 325 12.41 17.37 -14.39
CA GLU A 325 11.42 18.08 -15.22
C GLU A 325 10.02 18.08 -14.60
N VAL A 326 9.51 16.94 -14.10
CA VAL A 326 8.25 16.84 -13.34
C VAL A 326 8.28 15.57 -12.47
N SER A 327 7.85 15.64 -11.21
CA SER A 327 7.80 14.51 -10.27
C SER A 327 6.36 14.23 -9.82
N THR A 328 6.00 12.95 -9.64
CA THR A 328 4.74 12.53 -9.00
C THR A 328 4.55 13.24 -7.65
N LEU A 329 5.65 13.46 -6.92
CA LEU A 329 5.66 14.18 -5.64
C LEU A 329 5.43 15.68 -5.82
N THR A 330 5.86 16.29 -6.92
CA THR A 330 5.55 17.70 -7.22
C THR A 330 4.05 17.90 -7.40
N TYR A 331 3.37 16.94 -8.04
CA TYR A 331 1.94 17.04 -8.30
C TYR A 331 1.09 16.74 -7.05
N PHE A 332 1.35 15.59 -6.40
CA PHE A 332 0.53 15.10 -5.29
C PHE A 332 1.04 15.51 -3.90
N GLY A 333 2.28 15.98 -3.77
CA GLY A 333 2.96 16.15 -2.50
C GLY A 333 3.48 14.83 -1.92
N ASP A 334 3.83 14.88 -0.63
CA ASP A 334 4.29 13.70 0.10
C ASP A 334 3.20 12.63 0.21
N PRO A 335 3.56 11.34 0.11
CA PRO A 335 2.59 10.27 0.27
C PRO A 335 2.02 10.25 1.68
N VAL A 336 0.69 10.12 1.81
CA VAL A 336 0.02 10.00 3.11
C VAL A 336 0.40 8.69 3.80
N TYR A 337 0.82 7.68 3.03
CA TYR A 337 1.37 6.44 3.53
C TYR A 337 2.32 5.77 2.53
N THR A 338 3.37 5.14 3.07
CA THR A 338 4.36 4.37 2.31
C THR A 338 4.50 2.98 2.91
N TYR A 339 4.36 1.95 2.06
CA TYR A 339 4.67 0.56 2.39
C TYR A 339 5.65 -0.01 1.35
N SER A 340 6.91 -0.13 1.76
CA SER A 340 8.02 -0.40 0.85
C SER A 340 8.22 -1.89 0.57
N LEU A 341 9.04 -2.21 -0.44
CA LEU A 341 9.48 -3.58 -0.70
C LEU A 341 10.21 -4.17 0.53
N LYS A 342 11.00 -3.34 1.23
CA LYS A 342 11.71 -3.72 2.45
C LYS A 342 10.73 -4.14 3.54
N ASP A 343 9.65 -3.38 3.74
CA ASP A 343 8.62 -3.67 4.75
C ASP A 343 7.88 -4.96 4.39
N GLY A 344 7.48 -5.11 3.12
CA GLY A 344 6.83 -6.33 2.63
C GLY A 344 7.68 -7.59 2.83
N ILE A 345 8.99 -7.49 2.61
CA ILE A 345 9.93 -8.61 2.87
C ILE A 345 10.05 -8.87 4.38
N ALA A 346 10.25 -7.82 5.19
CA ALA A 346 10.42 -7.95 6.64
C ALA A 346 9.18 -8.53 7.34
N ASP A 347 7.99 -8.21 6.83
CA ASP A 347 6.73 -8.76 7.36
C ASP A 347 6.40 -10.14 6.78
N GLY A 348 7.13 -10.60 5.76
CA GLY A 348 6.95 -11.92 5.15
C GLY A 348 5.84 -12.02 4.11
N PHE A 349 5.33 -10.88 3.63
CA PHE A 349 4.31 -10.79 2.58
C PHE A 349 4.91 -10.75 1.17
N LEU A 350 6.14 -10.29 1.02
CA LEU A 350 6.89 -10.30 -0.24
C LEU A 350 8.09 -11.23 -0.14
N ALA A 351 8.44 -11.85 -1.26
CA ALA A 351 9.60 -12.73 -1.33
C ALA A 351 10.90 -11.90 -1.26
N PRO A 352 11.93 -12.37 -0.51
CA PRO A 352 13.26 -11.81 -0.63
C PRO A 352 13.84 -12.10 -2.00
N TYR A 353 14.81 -11.30 -2.44
CA TYR A 353 15.51 -11.51 -3.70
C TYR A 353 17.02 -11.51 -3.50
N LYS A 354 17.73 -12.15 -4.42
CA LYS A 354 19.18 -12.11 -4.53
C LYS A 354 19.56 -11.52 -5.88
N VAL A 355 20.42 -10.51 -5.86
CA VAL A 355 20.98 -9.95 -7.09
C VAL A 355 22.23 -10.75 -7.43
N VAL A 356 22.24 -11.35 -8.62
CA VAL A 356 23.43 -11.96 -9.22
C VAL A 356 23.86 -11.04 -10.35
N ARG A 357 25.01 -10.39 -10.20
CA ARG A 357 25.59 -9.55 -11.25
C ARG A 357 26.53 -10.38 -12.10
N VAL A 358 26.40 -10.26 -13.41
CA VAL A 358 27.28 -10.88 -14.40
C VAL A 358 27.86 -9.76 -15.24
N ASP A 359 29.16 -9.54 -15.07
CA ASP A 359 29.86 -8.47 -15.74
C ASP A 359 30.46 -9.01 -17.05
N LEU A 360 30.01 -8.47 -18.18
CA LEU A 360 30.55 -8.79 -19.51
C LEU A 360 31.52 -7.69 -19.95
N ASP A 361 32.59 -8.08 -20.63
CA ASP A 361 33.64 -7.16 -21.11
C ASP A 361 33.05 -6.00 -21.91
N ARG A 362 32.17 -6.29 -22.88
CA ARG A 362 31.53 -5.29 -23.73
C ARG A 362 30.47 -4.44 -23.02
N ASP A 363 29.92 -4.93 -21.91
CA ASP A 363 28.98 -4.15 -21.10
C ASP A 363 29.71 -3.16 -20.19
N LEU A 364 30.87 -3.55 -19.67
CA LEU A 364 31.68 -2.70 -18.79
C LEU A 364 32.53 -1.68 -19.56
N GLN A 365 33.18 -2.12 -20.64
CA GLN A 365 34.19 -1.33 -21.35
C GLN A 365 33.63 -0.67 -22.62
N GLY A 366 32.44 -1.08 -23.05
CA GLY A 366 31.90 -0.75 -24.36
C GLY A 366 32.60 -1.52 -25.49
N TRP A 367 32.18 -1.21 -26.72
CA TRP A 367 32.71 -1.80 -27.94
C TRP A 367 32.81 -0.72 -29.01
N ARG A 368 33.95 -0.66 -29.71
CA ARG A 368 34.15 0.19 -30.88
C ARG A 368 34.41 -0.70 -32.09
N PRO A 369 33.70 -0.52 -33.21
CA PRO A 369 33.93 -1.32 -34.41
C PRO A 369 35.33 -1.06 -34.96
N PRO A 370 36.00 -2.07 -35.55
CA PRO A 370 37.15 -1.84 -36.41
C PRO A 370 36.81 -0.90 -37.57
N ALA A 371 37.80 -0.16 -38.07
CA ALA A 371 37.60 0.78 -39.16
C ALA A 371 37.04 0.08 -40.42
N GLY A 372 35.95 0.63 -40.97
CA GLY A 372 35.27 0.09 -42.15
C GLY A 372 34.45 -1.18 -41.91
N MET A 373 34.21 -1.57 -40.65
CA MET A 373 33.36 -2.71 -40.34
C MET A 373 31.93 -2.47 -40.84
N LYS A 374 31.36 -3.50 -41.45
CA LYS A 374 29.96 -3.53 -41.89
C LYS A 374 29.16 -4.50 -41.03
N ASP A 375 27.87 -4.22 -40.88
CA ASP A 375 26.93 -5.10 -40.21
C ASP A 375 26.51 -6.29 -41.11
N ASP A 376 25.66 -7.17 -40.55
CA ASP A 376 25.14 -8.36 -41.26
C ASP A 376 24.28 -7.99 -42.49
N LEU A 377 23.86 -6.73 -42.64
CA LEU A 377 23.11 -6.19 -43.78
C LEU A 377 24.01 -5.44 -44.77
N GLY A 378 25.33 -5.40 -44.52
CA GLY A 378 26.31 -4.72 -45.38
C GLY A 378 26.38 -3.20 -45.19
N GLN A 379 25.75 -2.64 -44.16
CA GLN A 379 25.81 -1.22 -43.82
C GLN A 379 27.05 -0.92 -42.99
N GLU A 380 27.72 0.21 -43.24
CA GLU A 380 28.87 0.61 -42.43
C GLU A 380 28.43 0.97 -41.01
N ILE A 381 29.16 0.44 -40.03
CA ILE A 381 28.91 0.72 -38.61
C ILE A 381 29.66 2.01 -38.26
N GLU A 382 28.94 2.98 -37.68
CA GLU A 382 29.54 4.24 -37.22
C GLU A 382 30.70 3.98 -36.25
N ASP A 383 31.84 4.62 -36.51
CA ASP A 383 33.05 4.50 -35.69
C ASP A 383 32.96 5.30 -34.39
N ARG A 384 32.22 4.74 -33.43
CA ARG A 384 32.10 5.26 -32.07
C ARG A 384 32.13 4.15 -31.03
N VAL A 385 32.26 4.53 -29.76
CA VAL A 385 32.11 3.59 -28.65
C VAL A 385 30.62 3.36 -28.38
N TYR A 386 30.18 2.13 -28.55
CA TYR A 386 28.88 1.63 -28.14
C TYR A 386 28.97 1.09 -26.72
N ASN A 387 27.94 1.32 -25.92
CA ASN A 387 27.86 0.89 -24.52
C ASN A 387 26.53 0.18 -24.26
N GLN A 388 26.24 -0.12 -22.98
CA GLN A 388 25.03 -0.84 -22.59
C GLN A 388 23.72 -0.17 -23.04
N ARG A 389 23.70 1.17 -23.24
CA ARG A 389 22.51 1.89 -23.75
C ARG A 389 22.27 1.66 -25.24
N ASP A 390 23.30 1.24 -25.98
CA ASP A 390 23.23 0.96 -27.41
C ASP A 390 22.84 -0.50 -27.70
N MET A 391 23.19 -1.41 -26.78
CA MET A 391 22.91 -2.85 -26.91
C MET A 391 21.42 -3.11 -27.07
N ASP A 392 21.08 -3.99 -28.02
CA ASP A 392 19.73 -4.45 -28.34
C ASP A 392 18.75 -3.33 -28.78
N ARG A 393 19.27 -2.11 -29.00
CA ARG A 393 18.55 -0.96 -29.60
C ARG A 393 19.08 -0.58 -30.97
N VAL A 394 20.39 -0.35 -31.05
CA VAL A 394 21.09 0.03 -32.28
C VAL A 394 22.26 -0.91 -32.58
N LEU A 395 22.75 -1.65 -31.58
CA LEU A 395 23.81 -2.63 -31.74
C LEU A 395 23.37 -3.99 -31.19
N VAL A 396 23.47 -5.02 -32.02
CA VAL A 396 23.28 -6.42 -31.59
C VAL A 396 24.60 -7.16 -31.72
N LEU A 397 25.16 -7.61 -30.60
CA LEU A 397 26.37 -8.44 -30.58
C LEU A 397 25.97 -9.90 -30.40
N ASN A 398 25.85 -10.66 -31.50
CA ASN A 398 25.40 -12.05 -31.47
C ASN A 398 26.19 -12.95 -30.48
N GLN A 399 27.50 -12.73 -30.32
CA GLN A 399 28.32 -13.47 -29.35
C GLN A 399 27.97 -13.12 -27.90
N ARG A 400 27.67 -11.84 -27.62
CA ARG A 400 27.19 -11.39 -26.31
C ARG A 400 25.84 -12.04 -26.00
N THR A 401 24.90 -12.04 -26.94
CA THR A 401 23.58 -12.67 -26.75
C THR A 401 23.71 -14.16 -26.44
N ARG A 402 24.57 -14.90 -27.17
CA ARG A 402 24.87 -16.30 -26.86
C ARG A 402 25.49 -16.47 -25.48
N LEU A 403 26.39 -15.58 -25.07
CA LEU A 403 27.02 -15.63 -23.75
C LEU A 403 26.01 -15.34 -22.63
N VAL A 404 25.15 -14.34 -22.79
CA VAL A 404 24.05 -14.03 -21.85
C VAL A 404 23.12 -15.24 -21.71
N ALA A 405 22.68 -15.81 -22.85
CA ALA A 405 21.83 -17.00 -22.84
C ALA A 405 22.51 -18.19 -22.15
N ALA A 406 23.80 -18.44 -22.43
CA ALA A 406 24.57 -19.48 -21.76
C ALA A 406 24.64 -19.24 -20.24
N LYS A 407 24.88 -18.01 -19.79
CA LYS A 407 24.92 -17.68 -18.35
C LYS A 407 23.58 -17.87 -17.65
N VAL A 408 22.47 -17.52 -18.31
CA VAL A 408 21.13 -17.79 -17.78
C VAL A 408 20.88 -19.30 -17.69
N CYS A 409 21.21 -20.06 -18.74
CA CYS A 409 21.08 -21.52 -18.76
C CYS A 409 21.93 -22.19 -17.67
N ASP A 410 23.21 -21.81 -17.55
CA ASP A 410 24.13 -22.33 -16.53
C ASP A 410 23.55 -22.10 -15.11
N TYR A 411 22.99 -20.92 -14.87
CA TYR A 411 22.38 -20.58 -13.59
C TYR A 411 21.14 -21.45 -13.31
N LEU A 412 20.25 -21.63 -14.27
CA LEU A 412 19.06 -22.47 -14.12
C LEU A 412 19.44 -23.94 -13.91
N LEU A 413 20.38 -24.48 -14.70
CA LEU A 413 20.87 -25.84 -14.53
C LEU A 413 21.49 -26.09 -13.16
N ALA A 414 22.19 -25.09 -12.61
CA ALA A 414 22.79 -25.17 -11.28
C ALA A 414 21.79 -25.00 -10.12
N THR A 415 20.60 -24.45 -10.37
CA THR A 415 19.63 -24.10 -9.33
C THR A 415 18.30 -24.85 -9.49
N ASP A 416 17.50 -24.49 -10.49
CA ASP A 416 16.26 -25.15 -10.87
C ASP A 416 16.05 -25.03 -12.40
N PRO A 417 16.28 -26.11 -13.17
CA PRO A 417 16.13 -26.12 -14.63
C PRO A 417 14.71 -25.76 -15.11
N TYR A 418 13.70 -25.94 -14.26
CA TYR A 418 12.29 -25.66 -14.59
C TYR A 418 11.77 -24.39 -13.89
N GLY A 419 12.66 -23.64 -13.25
CA GLY A 419 12.32 -22.37 -12.62
C GLY A 419 11.72 -21.41 -13.64
N LYS A 420 10.47 -21.01 -13.41
CA LYS A 420 9.79 -20.02 -14.27
C LYS A 420 10.63 -18.75 -14.35
N THR A 421 11.09 -18.43 -15.54
CA THR A 421 12.03 -17.34 -15.79
C THR A 421 11.44 -16.36 -16.79
N ILE A 422 11.60 -15.07 -16.52
CA ILE A 422 11.26 -13.99 -17.43
C ILE A 422 12.57 -13.30 -17.81
N VAL A 423 12.85 -13.23 -19.11
CA VAL A 423 14.00 -12.50 -19.66
C VAL A 423 13.46 -11.22 -20.30
N PHE A 424 13.95 -10.08 -19.82
CA PHE A 424 13.66 -8.79 -20.42
C PHE A 424 14.75 -8.53 -21.47
N CYS A 425 14.39 -8.62 -22.75
CA CYS A 425 15.27 -8.36 -23.89
C CYS A 425 15.13 -6.93 -24.39
#